data_AF-J4TV61-F1
#
_entry.id   AF-J4TV61-F1
#
_cell.length_a   1.000
_cell.length_b   1.000
_cell.length_c   1.000
_cell.angle_alpha   90.00
_cell.angle_beta   90.00
_cell.angle_gamma   90.00
#
_symmetry.space_group_name_H-M   'P 1'
#
loop_
_entity.id
_entity.type
_entity.pdbx_description
1 polymer ?
#
loop_
_entity_poly.entity_id
_entity_poly.type
_entity_poly.pdbx_seq_one_letter_code
_entity_poly.pdbx_strand_id
1 'polypeptide(L)'
;MEQLVNEHSDSDIRYSFLSTLDHLPCELIRSLRLMQTIDLSKNARNQHDLEKASANLLLVANYIENLVDDQIRLLTHHRREWEVQKSVTKTFNTSVNNIRSKLLLEEPRAYKEPKLLLKIDLKKVKSRERKEGITSPKIGNARRDGTESKNNQEEVYCFCRNVSYGAMVACDNVDCPFEWFHYGCVNLKQAPRGRWFCSEDCREIAEQKSKLKRQKKRK
;
A
#
# COMPACT_ATOMS: atom_id res chain seq x y z
N MET A 1 -1.04 74.47 4.77
CA MET A 1 -0.30 74.32 3.50
C MET A 1 0.72 73.21 3.76
N GLU A 2 0.35 71.97 3.45
CA GLU A 2 0.71 71.33 2.16
C GLU A 2 2.22 71.03 2.13
N GLN A 3 2.71 69.78 2.02
CA GLN A 3 2.20 68.57 1.42
C GLN A 3 2.80 67.31 2.09
N LEU A 4 2.00 66.26 2.10
CA LEU A 4 2.37 64.87 2.35
C LEU A 4 3.16 64.32 1.16
N VAL A 5 4.33 63.72 1.39
CA VAL A 5 4.88 62.72 0.45
C VAL A 5 4.98 61.41 1.20
N ASN A 6 4.01 60.56 0.87
CA ASN A 6 3.83 59.20 1.29
C ASN A 6 4.94 58.35 0.65
N GLU A 7 6.01 58.03 1.37
CA GLU A 7 6.94 56.96 0.97
C GLU A 7 6.22 55.62 1.15
N HIS A 8 5.46 55.29 0.11
CA HIS A 8 4.80 54.01 -0.05
C HIS A 8 5.84 52.90 0.08
N SER A 9 5.55 51.95 0.96
CA SER A 9 6.20 50.66 1.09
C SER A 9 6.47 50.03 -0.27
N ASP A 10 7.70 50.16 -0.78
CA ASP A 10 8.19 49.35 -1.89
C ASP A 10 8.57 47.98 -1.32
N SER A 11 7.56 47.27 -0.79
CA SER A 11 7.61 45.82 -0.67
C SER A 11 7.60 45.29 -2.10
N ASP A 12 8.81 45.31 -2.67
CA ASP A 12 9.22 44.88 -3.97
C ASP A 12 8.29 43.78 -4.49
N ILE A 13 7.42 44.16 -5.43
CA ILE A 13 6.30 43.36 -5.98
C ILE A 13 6.77 41.96 -6.41
N ARG A 14 8.07 41.84 -6.72
CA ARG A 14 8.77 40.60 -7.06
C ARG A 14 8.76 39.54 -5.94
N TYR A 15 8.79 39.95 -4.67
CA TYR A 15 8.76 39.03 -3.52
C TYR A 15 7.33 38.67 -3.09
N SER A 16 6.35 39.55 -3.35
CA SER A 16 4.93 39.24 -3.14
C SER A 16 4.43 38.14 -4.07
N PHE A 17 5.06 37.97 -5.24
CA PHE A 17 4.71 36.89 -6.16
C PHE A 17 5.21 35.52 -5.66
N LEU A 18 6.38 35.45 -5.01
CA LEU A 18 7.00 34.19 -4.60
C LEU A 18 6.20 33.43 -3.52
N SER A 19 5.54 34.14 -2.59
CA SER A 19 4.65 33.51 -1.60
C SER A 19 3.37 32.93 -2.21
N THR A 20 3.00 33.35 -3.42
CA THR A 20 1.88 32.76 -4.16
C THR A 20 2.28 31.55 -5.00
N LEU A 21 3.57 31.18 -5.07
CA LEU A 21 4.02 30.07 -5.94
C LEU A 21 4.15 28.72 -5.24
N ASP A 22 3.79 28.62 -3.96
CA ASP A 22 3.94 27.38 -3.17
C ASP A 22 3.10 26.19 -3.68
N HIS A 23 2.08 26.44 -4.50
CA HIS A 23 1.24 25.41 -5.11
C HIS A 23 1.70 25.01 -6.53
N LEU A 24 2.78 25.61 -7.03
CA LEU A 24 3.27 25.34 -8.37
C LEU A 24 4.20 24.10 -8.38
N PRO A 25 4.14 23.25 -9.42
CA PRO A 25 5.11 22.18 -9.60
C PRO A 25 6.57 22.67 -9.46
N CYS A 26 7.39 21.89 -8.76
CA CYS A 26 8.77 22.27 -8.41
C CYS A 26 9.64 22.64 -9.62
N GLU A 27 9.37 22.04 -10.78
CA GLU A 27 10.06 22.32 -12.04
C GLU A 27 9.75 23.73 -12.59
N LEU A 28 8.52 24.20 -12.40
CA LEU A 28 8.15 25.56 -12.80
C LEU A 28 8.70 26.60 -11.83
N ILE A 29 8.77 26.28 -10.53
CA ILE A 29 9.44 27.15 -9.54
C ILE A 29 10.93 27.28 -9.87
N ARG A 30 11.61 26.18 -10.21
CA ARG A 30 13.02 26.19 -10.65
C ARG A 30 13.21 27.04 -11.91
N SER A 31 12.32 26.86 -12.90
CA SER A 31 12.36 27.62 -14.15
C SER A 31 12.14 29.12 -13.92
N LEU A 32 11.17 29.49 -13.09
CA LEU A 32 10.88 30.88 -12.75
C LEU A 32 12.03 31.53 -11.97
N ARG A 33 12.64 30.82 -11.01
CA ARG A 33 13.82 31.30 -10.27
C ARG A 33 15.01 31.51 -11.20
N LEU A 34 15.26 30.59 -12.14
CA LEU A 34 16.32 30.74 -13.14
C LEU A 34 16.08 31.98 -14.03
N MET A 35 14.85 32.17 -14.51
CA MET A 35 14.47 33.34 -15.30
C MET A 35 14.67 34.64 -14.52
N GLN A 36 14.27 34.68 -13.24
CA GLN A 36 14.52 35.83 -12.37
C GLN A 36 16.01 36.11 -12.17
N THR A 37 16.84 35.09 -11.98
CA THR A 37 18.31 35.24 -11.87
C THR A 37 18.93 35.79 -13.15
N ILE A 38 18.48 35.31 -14.31
CA ILE A 38 18.96 35.80 -15.63
C ILE A 38 18.54 37.26 -15.86
N ASP A 39 17.31 37.64 -15.51
CA ASP A 39 16.83 39.02 -15.64
C ASP A 39 17.56 39.97 -14.70
N LEU A 40 17.86 39.55 -13.47
CA LEU A 40 18.69 40.31 -12.54
C LEU A 40 20.11 40.52 -13.08
N SER A 41 20.70 39.49 -13.70
CA SER A 41 22.02 39.59 -14.33
C SER A 41 22.04 40.53 -15.54
N LYS A 42 20.97 40.58 -16.35
CA LYS A 42 20.87 41.47 -17.51
C LYS A 42 20.57 42.93 -17.14
N ASN A 43 19.86 43.16 -16.03
CA ASN A 43 19.50 44.51 -15.55
C ASN A 43 20.50 45.12 -14.57
N ALA A 44 21.60 44.44 -14.24
CA ALA A 44 22.65 44.99 -13.37
C ALA A 44 23.39 46.14 -14.09
N ARG A 45 23.03 47.38 -13.76
CA ARG A 45 23.62 48.60 -14.36
C ARG A 45 24.82 49.11 -13.56
N ASN A 46 24.92 48.75 -12.28
CA ASN A 46 25.95 49.20 -11.33
C ASN A 46 26.55 48.01 -10.55
N GLN A 47 27.80 48.16 -10.08
CA GLN A 47 28.53 47.15 -9.30
C GLN A 47 27.76 46.64 -8.06
N HIS A 48 27.05 47.53 -7.38
CA HIS A 48 26.25 47.23 -6.20
C HIS A 48 25.07 46.26 -6.50
N ASP A 49 24.46 46.37 -7.68
CA ASP A 49 23.35 45.48 -8.06
C ASP A 49 23.87 44.07 -8.39
N LEU A 50 25.09 44.00 -8.95
CA LEU A 50 25.77 42.75 -9.23
C LEU A 50 26.16 42.01 -7.94
N GLU A 51 26.64 42.74 -6.93
CA GLU A 51 26.97 42.19 -5.61
C GLU A 51 25.73 41.71 -4.85
N LYS A 52 24.62 42.44 -4.95
CA LYS A 52 23.35 42.00 -4.36
C LYS A 52 22.79 40.76 -5.06
N ALA A 53 22.88 40.70 -6.39
CA ALA A 53 22.48 39.52 -7.16
C ALA A 53 23.34 38.29 -6.85
N SER A 54 24.65 38.47 -6.71
CA SER A 54 25.57 37.37 -6.35
C SER A 54 25.34 36.87 -4.93
N ALA A 55 25.13 37.76 -3.96
CA ALA A 55 24.79 37.39 -2.59
C ALA A 55 23.48 36.60 -2.51
N ASN A 56 22.44 37.03 -3.24
CA ASN A 56 21.18 36.31 -3.32
C ASN A 56 21.35 34.92 -3.95
N LEU A 57 22.16 34.80 -5.00
CA LEU A 57 22.44 33.50 -5.64
C LEU A 57 23.18 32.55 -4.69
N LEU A 58 24.13 33.08 -3.91
CA LEU A 58 24.87 32.31 -2.90
C LEU A 58 23.94 31.81 -1.79
N LEU A 59 23.00 32.64 -1.34
CA LEU A 59 22.02 32.27 -0.32
C LEU A 59 21.11 31.14 -0.83
N VAL A 60 20.63 31.24 -2.08
CA VAL A 60 19.81 30.20 -2.71
C VAL A 60 20.60 28.90 -2.88
N ALA A 61 21.87 28.98 -3.29
CA ALA A 61 22.74 27.82 -3.44
C ALA A 61 22.93 27.10 -2.10
N ASN A 62 23.29 27.82 -1.04
CA ASN A 62 23.46 27.26 0.30
C ASN A 62 22.14 26.65 0.83
N TYR A 63 21.01 27.31 0.59
CA TYR A 63 19.70 26.75 0.96
C TYR A 63 19.42 25.41 0.26
N ILE A 64 19.72 25.30 -1.04
CA ILE A 64 19.54 24.06 -1.79
C ILE A 64 20.50 22.97 -1.28
N GLU A 65 21.76 23.30 -1.00
CA GLU A 65 22.73 22.36 -0.41
C GLU A 65 22.22 21.79 0.92
N ASN A 66 21.73 22.66 1.81
CA ASN A 66 21.15 22.22 3.08
C ASN A 66 19.94 21.28 2.88
N LEU A 67 19.06 21.60 1.92
CA LEU A 67 17.90 20.77 1.60
C LEU A 67 18.29 19.39 1.07
N VAL A 68 19.32 19.34 0.22
CA VAL A 68 19.88 18.08 -0.32
C VAL A 68 20.49 17.26 0.81
N ASP A 69 21.24 17.89 1.70
CA ASP A 69 21.84 17.26 2.87
C ASP A 69 20.79 16.69 3.83
N ASP A 70 19.70 17.43 4.08
CA ASP A 70 18.57 16.93 4.86
C ASP A 70 17.94 15.69 4.22
N GLN A 71 17.78 15.70 2.90
CA GLN A 71 17.24 14.54 2.18
C GLN A 71 18.18 13.34 2.25
N ILE A 72 19.48 13.55 2.15
CA ILE A 72 20.50 12.50 2.33
C ILE A 72 20.43 11.95 3.76
N ARG A 73 20.32 12.82 4.78
CA ARG A 73 20.15 12.40 6.19
C ARG A 73 18.90 11.54 6.37
N LEU A 74 17.77 11.96 5.81
CA LEU A 74 16.52 11.21 5.89
C LEU A 74 16.63 9.82 5.23
N LEU A 75 17.15 9.76 4.01
CA LEU A 75 17.32 8.51 3.27
C LEU A 75 18.31 7.57 3.96
N THR A 76 19.41 8.11 4.51
CA THR A 76 20.38 7.30 5.26
C THR A 76 19.79 6.77 6.57
N HIS A 77 18.97 7.56 7.27
CA HIS A 77 18.22 7.08 8.44
C HIS A 77 17.27 5.93 8.06
N HIS A 78 16.41 6.12 7.06
CA HIS A 78 15.52 5.06 6.60
C HIS A 78 16.29 3.80 6.19
N ARG A 79 17.41 3.93 5.46
CA ARG A 79 18.25 2.79 5.11
C ARG A 79 18.73 2.00 6.34
N ARG A 80 19.10 2.68 7.42
CA ARG A 80 19.48 2.02 8.69
C ARG A 80 18.29 1.30 9.33
N GLU A 81 17.14 1.95 9.42
CA GLU A 81 15.90 1.35 9.95
C GLU A 81 15.53 0.08 9.19
N TRP A 82 15.57 0.13 7.86
CA TRP A 82 15.33 -1.02 6.98
C TRP A 82 16.33 -2.16 7.23
N GLU A 83 17.61 -1.86 7.47
CA GLU A 83 18.61 -2.88 7.76
C GLU A 83 18.39 -3.53 9.13
N VAL A 84 18.01 -2.73 10.15
CA VAL A 84 17.62 -3.25 11.46
C VAL A 84 16.40 -4.17 11.32
N GLN A 85 15.35 -3.72 10.62
CA GLN A 85 14.15 -4.54 10.41
C GLN A 85 14.44 -5.85 9.67
N LYS A 86 15.34 -5.81 8.67
CA LYS A 86 15.82 -7.00 7.97
C LYS A 86 16.57 -7.94 8.91
N SER A 87 17.44 -7.41 9.77
CA SER A 87 18.16 -8.20 10.77
C SER A 87 17.21 -8.90 11.75
N VAL A 88 16.20 -8.18 12.26
CA VAL A 88 15.16 -8.71 13.15
C VAL A 88 14.34 -9.79 12.45
N THR A 89 13.97 -9.57 11.19
CA THR A 89 13.24 -10.56 10.40
C THR A 89 14.08 -11.82 10.19
N LYS A 90 15.39 -11.68 9.94
CA LYS A 90 16.31 -12.82 9.79
C LYS A 90 16.46 -13.61 11.09
N THR A 91 16.63 -12.95 12.23
CA THR A 91 16.73 -13.63 13.53
C THR A 91 15.42 -14.31 13.89
N PHE A 92 14.28 -13.65 13.68
CA PHE A 92 12.95 -14.24 13.86
C PHE A 92 12.76 -15.49 13.00
N ASN A 93 13.01 -15.40 11.69
CA ASN A 93 12.89 -16.56 10.79
C ASN A 93 13.85 -17.70 11.17
N THR A 94 15.06 -17.37 11.61
CA THR A 94 16.01 -18.39 12.11
C THR A 94 15.48 -19.07 13.36
N SER A 95 14.92 -18.31 14.30
CA SER A 95 14.27 -18.85 15.51
C SER A 95 13.07 -19.73 15.16
N VAL A 96 12.19 -19.28 14.27
CA VAL A 96 11.04 -20.06 13.77
C VAL A 96 11.51 -21.35 13.08
N ASN A 97 12.55 -21.28 12.25
CA ASN A 97 13.10 -22.47 11.59
C ASN A 97 13.75 -23.44 12.58
N ASN A 98 14.40 -22.94 13.63
CA ASN A 98 14.95 -23.76 14.71
C ASN A 98 13.85 -24.42 15.55
N ILE A 99 12.75 -23.72 15.82
CA ILE A 99 11.57 -24.30 16.48
C ILE A 99 10.94 -25.35 15.56
N ARG A 100 10.78 -25.05 14.27
CA ARG A 100 10.27 -25.98 13.26
C ARG A 100 11.13 -27.24 13.16
N SER A 101 12.46 -27.11 13.16
CA SER A 101 13.37 -28.25 13.12
C SER A 101 13.35 -29.06 14.41
N LYS A 102 13.19 -28.42 15.58
CA LYS A 102 12.96 -29.11 16.85
C LYS A 102 11.63 -29.87 16.87
N LEU A 103 10.57 -29.30 16.31
CA LEU A 103 9.29 -29.98 16.12
C LEU A 103 9.35 -31.10 15.07
N LEU A 104 10.28 -31.04 14.12
CA LEU A 104 10.53 -32.08 13.11
C LEU A 104 11.53 -33.17 13.56
N LEU A 105 12.18 -33.00 14.72
CA LEU A 105 13.04 -34.02 15.34
C LEU A 105 12.27 -34.98 16.26
N GLU A 106 10.98 -34.73 16.47
CA GLU A 106 10.07 -35.79 16.83
C GLU A 106 9.66 -36.46 15.51
N GLU A 107 10.29 -37.58 15.16
CA GLU A 107 9.60 -38.58 14.35
C GLU A 107 8.19 -38.71 14.94
N PRO A 108 7.11 -38.60 14.14
CA PRO A 108 5.83 -39.04 14.61
C PRO A 108 6.00 -40.51 14.93
N ARG A 109 6.15 -40.85 16.22
CA ARG A 109 5.78 -42.19 16.71
C ARG A 109 4.49 -42.49 15.99
N ALA A 110 4.48 -43.55 15.19
CA ALA A 110 3.33 -43.96 14.41
C ALA A 110 2.10 -43.99 15.33
N TYR A 111 1.37 -42.88 15.39
CA TYR A 111 0.13 -42.79 16.12
C TYR A 111 -0.85 -43.50 15.22
N LYS A 112 -1.05 -44.79 15.53
CA LYS A 112 -2.19 -45.52 15.01
C LYS A 112 -3.41 -44.75 15.50
N GLU A 113 -4.06 -44.00 14.61
CA GLU A 113 -5.36 -43.41 14.91
C GLU A 113 -6.24 -44.51 15.55
N PRO A 114 -6.67 -44.37 16.82
CA PRO A 114 -7.68 -45.25 17.35
C PRO A 114 -8.94 -44.94 16.55
N LYS A 115 -9.34 -45.86 15.67
CA LYS A 115 -10.60 -45.77 14.95
C LYS A 115 -11.73 -45.79 15.97
N LEU A 116 -12.19 -44.61 16.38
CA LEU A 116 -13.44 -44.45 17.10
C LEU A 116 -14.59 -44.64 16.11
N LEU A 117 -14.86 -45.91 15.75
CA LEU A 117 -16.06 -46.28 15.02
C LEU A 117 -17.23 -46.25 16.00
N LEU A 118 -17.89 -45.09 16.11
CA LEU A 118 -19.24 -45.02 16.64
C LEU A 118 -20.17 -45.71 15.63
N LYS A 119 -20.56 -46.96 15.92
CA LYS A 119 -21.65 -47.64 15.23
C LYS A 119 -22.96 -46.99 15.67
N ILE A 120 -23.36 -45.95 14.94
CA ILE A 120 -24.72 -45.42 15.06
C ILE A 120 -25.59 -46.30 14.16
N ASP A 121 -26.37 -47.19 14.77
CA ASP A 121 -27.43 -47.91 14.06
C ASP A 121 -28.54 -46.91 13.71
N LEU A 122 -28.48 -46.38 12.49
CA LEU A 122 -29.53 -45.54 11.92
C LEU A 122 -30.78 -46.41 11.67
N LYS A 123 -31.63 -46.59 12.69
CA LYS A 123 -32.99 -47.09 12.48
C LYS A 123 -33.71 -46.09 11.57
N LYS A 124 -34.07 -46.57 10.39
CA LYS A 124 -34.80 -45.86 9.34
C LYS A 124 -36.16 -45.39 9.87
N VAL A 125 -36.26 -44.12 10.31
CA VAL A 125 -37.56 -43.50 10.62
C VAL A 125 -38.07 -42.80 9.37
N LYS A 126 -39.23 -43.28 8.90
CA LYS A 126 -39.98 -42.74 7.76
C LYS A 126 -40.47 -41.31 8.03
N SER A 127 -40.22 -40.47 7.04
CA SER A 127 -40.88 -39.21 6.67
C SER A 127 -42.29 -39.00 7.23
N ARG A 128 -42.51 -37.84 7.86
CA ARG A 128 -43.79 -37.12 7.78
C ARG A 128 -43.53 -35.63 7.58
N GLU A 129 -43.96 -35.14 6.42
CA GLU A 129 -44.04 -33.72 6.06
C GLU A 129 -44.98 -32.97 7.01
N ARG A 130 -44.61 -31.74 7.38
CA ARG A 130 -45.57 -30.67 7.66
C ARG A 130 -45.07 -29.35 7.09
N LYS A 131 -45.92 -28.79 6.22
CA LYS A 131 -45.85 -27.48 5.57
C LYS A 131 -46.27 -26.37 6.54
N GLU A 132 -46.09 -25.15 6.04
CA GLU A 132 -46.53 -23.83 6.54
C GLU A 132 -45.53 -23.21 7.51
N GLY A 133 -44.99 -22.01 7.29
CA GLY A 133 -45.48 -20.83 6.59
C GLY A 133 -45.22 -19.64 7.52
N ILE A 134 -45.08 -18.43 6.97
CA ILE A 134 -45.16 -17.08 7.60
C ILE A 134 -44.02 -16.16 7.13
N THR A 135 -44.36 -15.47 6.05
CA THR A 135 -44.21 -14.03 5.77
C THR A 135 -43.27 -13.18 6.64
N SER A 136 -42.38 -12.47 5.93
CA SER A 136 -41.60 -11.29 6.30
C SER A 136 -42.37 -10.15 7.01
N PRO A 137 -41.67 -9.32 7.80
CA PRO A 137 -41.98 -7.89 7.92
C PRO A 137 -40.87 -6.97 7.38
N LYS A 138 -41.33 -5.81 6.91
CA LYS A 138 -40.64 -4.75 6.18
C LYS A 138 -40.04 -3.66 7.11
N ILE A 139 -38.95 -3.05 6.63
CA ILE A 139 -38.58 -1.61 6.57
C ILE A 139 -38.31 -0.83 7.89
N GLY A 140 -37.17 -0.13 7.92
CA GLY A 140 -36.97 1.10 8.70
C GLY A 140 -35.53 1.64 8.68
N ASN A 141 -35.28 2.71 7.93
CA ASN A 141 -34.05 3.52 7.97
C ASN A 141 -33.92 4.27 9.32
N ALA A 142 -32.69 4.42 9.86
CA ALA A 142 -32.03 5.70 10.20
C ALA A 142 -30.99 5.58 11.35
N ARG A 143 -29.75 5.93 10.99
CA ARG A 143 -28.69 6.70 11.70
C ARG A 143 -28.43 6.51 13.22
N ARG A 144 -27.11 6.38 13.46
CA ARG A 144 -26.26 6.88 14.57
C ARG A 144 -26.01 5.99 15.81
N ASP A 145 -24.72 5.68 15.93
CA ASP A 145 -23.85 5.84 17.11
C ASP A 145 -23.87 4.76 18.22
N GLY A 146 -22.66 4.44 18.70
CA GLY A 146 -22.41 3.79 19.99
C GLY A 146 -22.33 2.25 20.02
N THR A 147 -21.10 1.74 20.08
CA THR A 147 -20.64 0.61 20.93
C THR A 147 -21.42 -0.71 20.96
N GLU A 148 -20.86 -1.80 20.42
CA GLU A 148 -20.50 -3.01 21.20
C GLU A 148 -19.92 -4.13 20.33
N SER A 149 -18.90 -4.76 20.89
CA SER A 149 -18.15 -5.94 20.46
C SER A 149 -18.90 -6.93 19.56
N LYS A 150 -18.46 -7.00 18.30
CA LYS A 150 -18.44 -8.25 17.54
C LYS A 150 -17.01 -8.51 17.11
N ASN A 151 -16.39 -9.53 17.70
CA ASN A 151 -15.26 -10.25 17.12
C ASN A 151 -15.75 -10.97 15.85
N ASN A 152 -16.15 -10.21 14.84
CA ASN A 152 -16.10 -10.66 13.46
C ASN A 152 -14.70 -10.23 13.00
N GLN A 153 -13.72 -11.11 13.15
CA GLN A 153 -12.49 -10.98 12.36
C GLN A 153 -12.91 -11.18 10.91
N GLU A 154 -13.42 -10.12 10.28
CA GLU A 154 -13.82 -10.13 8.89
C GLU A 154 -12.58 -10.52 8.09
N GLU A 155 -12.64 -11.66 7.41
CA GLU A 155 -11.51 -12.21 6.68
C GLU A 155 -11.07 -11.21 5.60
N VAL A 156 -9.79 -10.83 5.68
CA VAL A 156 -9.21 -9.83 4.82
C VAL A 156 -8.65 -10.51 3.57
N TYR A 157 -9.08 -10.05 2.39
CA TYR A 157 -8.66 -10.59 1.10
C TYR A 157 -7.98 -9.52 0.26
N CYS A 158 -7.43 -9.94 -0.88
CA CYS A 158 -6.73 -9.09 -1.84
C CYS A 158 -5.47 -8.41 -1.26
N PHE A 159 -4.59 -7.91 -2.13
CA PHE A 159 -3.43 -7.14 -1.70
C PHE A 159 -3.80 -5.78 -1.09
N CYS A 160 -5.04 -5.30 -1.31
CA CYS A 160 -5.56 -4.08 -0.70
C CYS A 160 -5.92 -4.25 0.78
N ARG A 161 -5.85 -5.49 1.31
CA ARG A 161 -6.13 -5.83 2.71
C ARG A 161 -7.48 -5.31 3.21
N ASN A 162 -8.50 -5.42 2.36
CA ASN A 162 -9.88 -5.09 2.72
C ASN A 162 -10.74 -6.35 2.77
N VAL A 163 -11.89 -6.22 3.41
CA VAL A 163 -12.90 -7.27 3.51
C VAL A 163 -13.47 -7.62 2.14
N SER A 164 -14.19 -8.75 2.03
CA SER A 164 -14.90 -9.10 0.80
C SER A 164 -16.03 -8.09 0.54
N TYR A 165 -15.99 -7.44 -0.62
CA TYR A 165 -17.05 -6.52 -1.05
C TYR A 165 -17.20 -6.55 -2.57
N GLY A 166 -18.44 -6.45 -3.05
CA GLY A 166 -18.74 -6.37 -4.47
C GLY A 166 -18.30 -7.60 -5.27
N ALA A 167 -17.88 -7.38 -6.52
CA ALA A 167 -17.43 -8.43 -7.44
C ALA A 167 -15.98 -8.83 -7.16
N MET A 168 -15.76 -10.13 -6.96
CA MET A 168 -14.45 -10.72 -6.65
C MET A 168 -14.12 -11.87 -7.61
N VAL A 169 -12.83 -12.07 -7.86
CA VAL A 169 -12.27 -13.16 -8.68
C VAL A 169 -11.31 -13.99 -7.84
N ALA A 170 -11.35 -15.31 -8.01
CA ALA A 170 -10.41 -16.23 -7.38
C ALA A 170 -9.22 -16.52 -8.31
N CYS A 171 -8.02 -16.60 -7.75
CA CYS A 171 -6.82 -17.02 -8.46
C CYS A 171 -6.80 -18.56 -8.62
N ASP A 172 -6.57 -19.07 -9.83
CA ASP A 172 -6.53 -20.52 -10.09
C ASP A 172 -5.26 -21.21 -9.56
N ASN A 173 -4.31 -20.46 -9.02
CA ASN A 173 -3.19 -21.04 -8.31
C ASN A 173 -3.61 -21.43 -6.89
N VAL A 174 -3.68 -22.74 -6.62
CA VAL A 174 -4.05 -23.32 -5.31
C VAL A 174 -3.09 -22.92 -4.19
N ASP A 175 -1.89 -22.44 -4.52
CA ASP A 175 -0.91 -21.97 -3.55
C ASP A 175 -0.84 -20.43 -3.48
N CYS A 176 -1.86 -19.74 -3.98
CA CYS A 176 -1.94 -18.29 -3.87
C CYS A 176 -2.22 -17.88 -2.41
N PRO A 177 -1.46 -16.93 -1.82
CA PRO A 177 -1.64 -16.57 -0.41
C PRO A 177 -2.94 -15.80 -0.11
N PHE A 178 -3.52 -15.13 -1.11
CA PHE A 178 -4.71 -14.29 -0.93
C PHE A 178 -5.98 -14.94 -1.48
N GLU A 179 -5.84 -15.81 -2.49
CA GLU A 179 -6.89 -16.52 -3.24
C GLU A 179 -7.95 -15.64 -3.92
N TRP A 180 -8.43 -14.57 -3.30
CA TRP A 180 -9.53 -13.71 -3.73
C TRP A 180 -9.10 -12.25 -3.94
N PHE A 181 -9.59 -11.65 -5.02
CA PHE A 181 -9.23 -10.29 -5.44
C PHE A 181 -10.46 -9.51 -5.89
N HIS A 182 -10.54 -8.23 -5.53
CA HIS A 182 -11.60 -7.34 -6.01
C HIS A 182 -11.36 -6.95 -7.46
N TYR A 183 -12.44 -6.85 -8.25
CA TYR A 183 -12.37 -6.47 -9.66
C TYR A 183 -11.63 -5.14 -9.89
N GLY A 184 -11.91 -4.13 -9.06
CA GLY A 184 -11.22 -2.83 -9.13
C GLY A 184 -9.73 -2.90 -8.79
N CYS A 185 -9.32 -3.81 -7.91
CA CYS A 185 -7.91 -3.98 -7.56
C CYS A 185 -7.10 -4.60 -8.69
N VAL A 186 -7.71 -5.50 -9.48
CA VAL A 186 -7.04 -6.19 -10.60
C VAL A 186 -7.47 -5.68 -11.98
N ASN A 187 -8.12 -4.50 -12.02
CA ASN A 187 -8.62 -3.85 -13.24
C ASN A 187 -9.53 -4.73 -14.12
N LEU A 188 -10.27 -5.66 -13.50
CA LEU A 188 -11.29 -6.45 -14.18
C LEU A 188 -12.62 -5.72 -14.16
N LYS A 189 -13.32 -5.72 -15.29
CA LYS A 189 -14.70 -5.19 -15.40
C LYS A 189 -15.75 -6.29 -15.47
N GLN A 190 -15.36 -7.49 -15.87
CA GLN A 190 -16.22 -8.66 -16.03
C GLN A 190 -15.44 -9.92 -15.65
N ALA A 191 -16.16 -10.99 -15.35
CA ALA A 191 -15.56 -12.28 -15.04
C ALA A 191 -14.68 -12.76 -16.21
N PRO A 192 -13.39 -13.07 -15.97
CA PRO A 192 -12.52 -13.58 -17.01
C PRO A 192 -13.03 -14.94 -17.51
N ARG A 193 -12.91 -15.18 -18.81
CA ARG A 193 -13.28 -16.48 -19.41
C ARG A 193 -12.09 -17.43 -19.30
N GLY A 194 -12.28 -18.55 -18.60
CA GLY A 194 -11.24 -19.57 -18.42
C GLY A 194 -10.38 -19.30 -17.18
N ARG A 195 -9.12 -19.73 -17.21
CA ARG A 195 -8.24 -19.64 -16.05
C ARG A 195 -7.68 -18.24 -15.86
N TRP A 196 -7.70 -17.74 -14.63
CA TRP A 196 -7.19 -16.42 -14.26
C TRP A 196 -6.19 -16.51 -13.10
N PHE A 197 -5.15 -15.67 -13.17
CA PHE A 197 -4.07 -15.61 -12.19
C PHE A 197 -3.84 -14.15 -11.77
N CYS A 198 -3.59 -13.93 -10.48
CA CYS A 198 -3.42 -12.60 -9.91
C CYS A 198 -2.09 -11.92 -10.24
N SER A 199 -1.06 -12.70 -10.58
CA SER A 199 0.27 -12.22 -10.98
C SER A 199 0.92 -13.22 -11.94
N GLU A 200 1.95 -12.76 -12.66
CA GLU A 200 2.75 -13.63 -13.53
C GLU A 200 3.41 -14.77 -12.73
N ASP A 201 3.89 -14.49 -11.52
CA ASP A 201 4.46 -15.51 -10.63
C ASP A 201 3.45 -16.63 -10.30
N CYS A 202 2.20 -16.27 -9.99
CA CYS A 202 1.15 -17.26 -9.70
C CYS A 202 0.83 -18.12 -10.93
N ARG A 203 0.90 -17.54 -12.13
CA ARG A 203 0.72 -18.27 -13.37
C ARG A 203 1.86 -19.28 -13.60
N GLU A 204 3.11 -18.86 -13.44
CA GLU A 204 4.27 -19.73 -13.63
C GLU A 204 4.27 -20.91 -12.66
N ILE A 205 3.99 -20.66 -11.38
CA ILE A 205 3.93 -21.71 -10.34
C ILE A 205 2.85 -22.74 -10.69
N ALA A 206 1.67 -22.29 -11.10
CA ALA A 206 0.57 -23.17 -11.51
C ALA A 206 0.93 -24.01 -12.74
N GLU A 207 1.60 -23.41 -13.74
CA GLU A 207 2.06 -24.11 -14.94
C GLU A 207 3.13 -25.17 -14.62
N GLN A 208 4.13 -24.85 -13.80
CA GLN A 208 5.16 -25.79 -13.36
C GLN A 208 4.57 -26.98 -12.61
N LYS A 209 3.64 -26.74 -11.68
CA LYS A 209 2.95 -27.83 -10.95
C LYS A 209 2.15 -28.73 -11.88
N SER A 210 1.50 -28.17 -12.91
CA SER A 210 0.75 -28.96 -13.88
C SER A 210 1.65 -29.90 -14.70
N LYS A 211 2.88 -29.45 -15.05
CA LYS A 211 3.89 -30.26 -15.75
C LYS A 211 4.39 -31.41 -14.87
N LEU A 212 4.72 -31.12 -13.60
CA LEU A 212 5.16 -32.13 -12.63
C LEU A 212 4.09 -33.20 -12.39
N LYS A 213 2.82 -32.80 -12.21
CA LYS A 213 1.70 -33.73 -12.06
C LYS A 213 1.53 -34.63 -13.30
N ARG A 214 1.67 -34.08 -14.51
CA ARG A 214 1.62 -34.85 -15.76
C ARG A 214 2.78 -35.84 -15.89
N GLN A 215 4.00 -35.45 -15.50
CA GLN A 215 5.16 -36.34 -15.53
C GLN A 215 5.04 -37.47 -14.51
N LYS A 216 4.57 -37.18 -13.29
CA LYS A 216 4.34 -38.19 -12.25
C LYS A 216 3.24 -39.19 -12.61
N LYS A 217 2.27 -38.80 -13.46
CA LYS A 217 1.23 -39.70 -13.97
C LYS A 217 1.70 -40.56 -15.16
N ARG A 218 2.85 -40.24 -15.77
CA ARG A 218 3.44 -40.96 -16.90
C ARG A 218 4.57 -41.92 -16.49
N LYS A 219 5.03 -41.83 -15.25
CA LYS A 219 5.89 -42.82 -14.59
C LYS A 219 5.03 -43.75 -13.75
#